data_AF-A0A662EIJ5-F1
#
_entry.id   AF-A0A662EIJ5-F1
#
_cell.length_a   1.000
_cell.length_b   1.000
_cell.length_c   1.000
_cell.angle_alpha   90.00
_cell.angle_beta   90.00
_cell.angle_gamma   90.00
#
_symmetry.space_group_name_H-M   'P 1'
#
loop_
_entity.id
_entity.type
_entity.pdbx_description
1 polymer ?
#
loop_
_entity_poly.entity_id
_entity_poly.type
_entity_poly.pdbx_seq_one_letter_code
_entity_poly.pdbx_strand_id
1 'polypeptide(L)' 'MNRYLKWAYTEAGNVVARHHKIHSCRHVSLLYSRFRKKKGHQVAGGAVGKHLVEATYWVLKKGEPYRGPKLCSGRSRA' A
#
# COMPACT_ATOMS: atom_id res chain seq x y z
N MET A 1 -3.13 -19.61 11.55
CA MET A 1 -2.53 -18.25 11.48
C MET A 1 -1.12 -18.35 10.93
N ASN A 2 -0.86 -17.83 9.72
CA ASN A 2 0.49 -17.89 9.13
C ASN A 2 1.34 -16.70 9.60
N ARG A 3 2.32 -16.96 10.46
CA ARG A 3 3.27 -15.95 10.98
C ARG A 3 4.07 -15.27 9.87
N TYR A 4 4.38 -15.98 8.79
CA TYR A 4 5.16 -15.44 7.67
C TYR A 4 4.43 -14.34 6.92
N LEU A 5 3.12 -14.51 6.66
CA LEU A 5 2.32 -13.47 6.01
C LEU A 5 2.29 -12.19 6.84
N LYS A 6 2.13 -12.32 8.17
CA LYS A 6 2.16 -11.16 9.07
C LYS A 6 3.47 -10.37 8.93
N TRP A 7 4.61 -11.06 8.97
CA TRP A 7 5.92 -10.41 8.79
C TRP A 7 6.09 -9.84 7.39
N ALA A 8 5.71 -10.57 6.34
CA ALA A 8 5.81 -10.12 4.96
C ALA A 8 5.02 -8.82 4.71
N TYR A 9 3.79 -8.70 5.20
CA TYR A 9 2.98 -7.49 5.04
C TYR A 9 3.46 -6.33 5.91
N THR A 10 4.00 -6.63 7.10
CA THR A 10 4.63 -5.62 7.95
C THR A 10 5.85 -5.03 7.23
N GLU A 11 6.69 -5.90 6.67
CA GLU A 11 7.88 -5.48 5.95
C GLU A 11 7.55 -4.75 4.65
N ALA A 12 6.54 -5.20 3.90
CA ALA A 12 6.03 -4.47 2.75
C ALA A 12 5.59 -3.04 3.10
N GLY A 13 4.96 -2.85 4.27
CA GLY A 13 4.62 -1.53 4.81
C GLY A 13 5.86 -0.67 5.07
N ASN A 14 6.92 -1.25 5.64
CA ASN A 14 8.19 -0.56 5.88
C ASN A 14 8.90 -0.17 4.58
N VAL A 15 8.91 -1.05 3.58
CA VAL A 15 9.48 -0.76 2.25
C VAL A 15 8.72 0.40 1.60
N VAL A 16 7.39 0.42 1.66
CA VAL A 16 6.59 1.56 1.17
C VAL A 16 6.95 2.83 1.94
N ALA A 17 7.06 2.76 3.26
CA ALA A 17 7.44 3.90 4.09
C ALA A 17 8.85 4.43 3.76
N ARG A 18 9.80 3.57 3.37
CA ARG A 18 11.14 3.97 2.93
C ARG A 18 11.10 4.64 1.56
N HIS A 19 10.37 4.08 0.60
CA HIS A 19 10.39 4.51 -0.79
C HIS A 19 9.26 5.49 -1.20
N HIS A 20 8.36 5.88 -0.29
CA HIS A 20 7.20 6.73 -0.60
C HIS A 20 7.55 8.07 -1.27
N LYS A 21 8.75 8.61 -1.06
CA LYS A 21 9.22 9.84 -1.71
C LYS A 21 9.63 9.61 -3.16
N ILE A 22 10.33 8.50 -3.43
CA ILE A 22 10.84 8.13 -4.76
C ILE A 22 9.66 7.70 -5.66
N HIS A 23 8.70 6.97 -5.10
CA HIS A 23 7.53 6.48 -5.83
C HIS A 23 6.22 7.12 -5.37
N SER A 24 6.23 8.46 -5.22
CA SER A 24 5.11 9.24 -4.69
C SER A 24 3.81 9.09 -5.49
N CYS A 25 3.87 8.77 -6.78
CA CYS A 25 2.70 8.54 -7.63
C CYS A 25 1.99 7.19 -7.39
N ARG A 26 2.62 6.24 -6.67
CA ARG A 26 1.99 4.95 -6.37
C ARG A 26 0.89 5.10 -5.32
N HIS A 27 -0.20 4.35 -5.47
CA HIS A 27 -1.32 4.35 -4.52
C HIS A 27 -0.89 4.17 -3.07
N VAL A 28 -0.09 3.15 -2.82
CA VAL A 28 0.40 2.83 -1.48
C VAL A 28 1.27 3.94 -0.90
N SER A 29 1.99 4.70 -1.73
CA SER A 29 2.79 5.84 -1.28
C SER A 29 1.93 7.07 -0.95
N LEU A 30 0.86 7.30 -1.72
CA LEU A 30 -0.15 8.32 -1.42
C LEU A 30 -0.94 7.99 -0.16
N LEU A 31 -1.37 6.74 -0.03
CA LEU A 31 -2.08 6.21 1.13
C LEU A 31 -1.22 6.36 2.39
N TYR A 32 0.03 5.91 2.33
CA TYR A 32 1.01 6.09 3.40
C TYR A 32 1.17 7.57 3.77
N SER A 33 1.38 8.45 2.80
CA SER A 33 1.57 9.89 3.04
C SER A 33 0.34 10.53 3.69
N ARG A 34 -0.88 10.13 3.27
CA ARG A 34 -2.13 10.62 3.84
C ARG A 34 -2.30 10.19 5.30
N PHE A 35 -2.04 8.91 5.60
CA PHE A 35 -2.14 8.42 6.97
C PHE A 35 -1.04 8.97 7.86
N ARG A 36 0.19 9.09 7.35
CA ARG A 36 1.32 9.64 8.10
C ARG A 36 1.04 11.08 8.55
N LYS A 37 0.47 11.91 7.67
CA LYS A 37 0.08 13.29 8.01
C LYS A 37 -0.98 13.38 9.11
N LYS A 38 -1.88 12.39 9.21
CA LYS A 38 -2.99 12.40 10.18
C LYS A 38 -2.71 11.68 11.49
N LYS A 39 -1.94 10.58 11.45
CA LYS A 39 -1.83 9.62 12.56
C LYS A 39 -0.39 9.16 12.86
N GLY A 40 0.60 9.67 12.14
CA GLY A 40 2.01 9.31 12.34
C GLY A 40 2.47 8.07 11.58
N HIS A 41 3.77 7.79 11.70
CA HIS A 41 4.47 6.76 10.89
C HIS A 41 4.02 5.33 11.18
N GLN A 42 3.95 4.94 12.47
CA GLN A 42 3.61 3.58 12.87
C GLN A 42 2.22 3.17 12.38
N VAL A 43 1.23 4.05 12.53
CA VAL A 43 -0.14 3.81 12.06
C VAL A 43 -0.21 3.75 10.53
N ALA A 44 0.58 4.58 9.83
CA ALA A 44 0.61 4.58 8.38
C ALA A 44 1.19 3.27 7.80
N GLY A 45 2.25 2.72 8.40
CA GLY A 45 2.82 1.44 7.97
C GLY A 45 1.82 0.28 8.11
N GLY A 46 1.15 0.19 9.27
CA GLY A 46 0.11 -0.81 9.50
C GLY A 46 -1.09 -0.67 8.56
N ALA A 47 -1.52 0.56 8.27
CA ALA A 47 -2.61 0.83 7.32
C ALA A 47 -2.28 0.36 5.90
N VAL A 48 -1.05 0.59 5.43
CA VAL A 48 -0.57 0.08 4.14
C VAL A 48 -0.54 -1.45 4.14
N GLY A 49 0.01 -2.06 5.19
CA GLY A 49 0.04 -3.53 5.33
C GLY A 49 -1.36 -4.14 5.25
N LYS A 50 -2.33 -3.59 5.98
CA LYS A 50 -3.74 -4.04 5.92
C LYS A 50 -4.32 -3.93 4.52
N HIS A 51 -4.07 -2.83 3.82
CA HIS A 51 -4.54 -2.63 2.46
C HIS A 51 -3.97 -3.68 1.47
N LEU A 52 -2.69 -4.04 1.62
CA LEU A 52 -2.05 -5.09 0.82
C LEU A 52 -2.64 -6.47 1.10
N VAL A 53 -2.88 -6.80 2.37
CA VAL A 53 -3.56 -8.05 2.77
C VAL A 53 -4.94 -8.14 2.14
N GLU A 54 -5.70 -7.07 2.19
CA GLU A 54 -7.06 -7.04 1.65
C GLU A 54 -7.07 -7.20 0.13
N ALA A 55 -6.17 -6.49 -0.57
CA ALA A 55 -6.00 -6.61 -2.01
C ALA A 55 -5.64 -8.04 -2.44
N THR A 56 -4.64 -8.65 -1.79
CA THR A 56 -4.21 -10.03 -2.08
C THR A 56 -5.28 -11.05 -1.75
N TYR A 57 -5.99 -10.88 -0.63
CA TYR A 57 -7.10 -11.74 -0.26
C TYR A 57 -8.19 -11.74 -1.34
N TRP A 58 -8.56 -10.59 -1.89
CA TRP A 58 -9.59 -10.52 -2.93
C TRP A 58 -9.14 -11.12 -4.27
N VAL A 59 -7.88 -10.91 -4.65
CA VAL A 59 -7.28 -11.54 -5.85
C VAL A 59 -7.33 -13.07 -5.72
N LEU A 60 -6.84 -13.59 -4.59
CA LEU A 60 -6.80 -15.03 -4.35
C LEU A 60 -8.21 -15.63 -4.20
N LYS A 61 -9.11 -14.93 -3.52
CA LYS A 61 -10.48 -15.40 -3.28
C LYS A 61 -11.32 -15.47 -4.55
N LYS A 62 -11.16 -14.49 -5.46
CA LYS A 62 -11.94 -14.41 -6.70
C LYS A 62 -11.26 -15.08 -7.89
N GLY A 63 -9.96 -15.36 -7.81
CA GLY A 63 -9.17 -15.85 -8.94
C GLY A 63 -9.02 -14.82 -10.06
N GLU A 64 -9.30 -13.55 -9.80
CA GLU A 64 -9.24 -12.47 -10.78
C GLU A 64 -7.88 -11.77 -10.74
N PRO A 65 -7.36 -11.29 -11.89
CA PRO A 65 -6.11 -10.54 -11.92
C PRO A 65 -6.21 -9.27 -11.08
N TYR A 66 -5.11 -8.91 -10.40
CA TYR A 66 -5.04 -7.69 -9.59
C TYR A 66 -5.36 -6.44 -10.43
N ARG A 67 -6.39 -5.70 -10.02
CA ARG A 67 -6.73 -4.40 -10.60
C ARG A 67 -6.22 -3.30 -9.70
N GLY A 68 -5.19 -2.60 -10.18
CA GLY A 68 -4.66 -1.45 -9.48
C GLY A 68 -5.71 -0.34 -9.34
N PRO A 69 -5.67 0.45 -8.25
CA PRO A 69 -6.50 1.65 -8.13
C PRO A 69 -6.16 2.60 -9.28
N LYS A 70 -7.20 3.21 -9.86
CA LYS A 70 -7.09 4.21 -10.94
C LYS A 70 -6.41 5.48 -10.40
N LEU A 71 -5.09 5.43 -10.26
CA LEU A 71 -4.29 6.59 -9.94
C LEU A 71 -3.44 6.91 -11.17
N CYS A 72 -3.59 8.16 -11.59
CA CYS A 72 -3.11 8.76 -12.83
C CYS A 72 -4.01 8.51 -14.06
N SER A 73 -5.14 9.22 -14.11
CA SER A 73 -5.67 9.77 -15.37
C SER A 73 -5.58 11.30 -15.37
N GLY A 74 -4.38 11.86 -15.15
CA GLY A 74 -4.21 13.32 -15.21
C GLY A 74 -3.11 13.90 -14.32
N ARG A 75 -1.86 13.68 -14.72
CA ARG A 75 -0.84 14.74 -14.72
C ARG A 75 0.29 14.34 -15.67
N SER A 76 -0.07 14.19 -16.95
CA SER A 76 0.89 14.56 -18.00
C SER A 76 1.23 16.02 -17.74
N ARG A 77 2.52 16.31 -17.64
CA ARG A 77 3.02 17.68 -17.68
C ARG A 77 2.53 18.30 -18.99
N ALA A 78 1.78 19.38 -18.89
CA ALA A 78 1.69 20.43 -19.89
C ALA A 78 2.34 21.65 -19.25
#